data_AF-A0A8S2EWT6-F1
#
_entry.id   AF-A0A8S2EWT6-F1
#
_cell.length_a   1.000
_cell.length_b   1.000
_cell.length_c   1.000
_cell.angle_alpha   90.00
_cell.angle_beta   90.00
_cell.angle_gamma   90.00
#
_symmetry.space_group_name_H-M   'P 1'
#
loop_
_entity.id
_entity.type
_entity.pdbx_description
1 polymer ?
#
loop_
_entity_poly.entity_id
_entity_poly.type
_entity_poly.pdbx_seq_one_letter_code
_entity_poly.pdbx_strand_id
1 'polypeptide(L)'
;MFAIQALYVRDILLNRLKLPSTHDEMNQDVKKWLEKEALIDTDDAAIRFQTDYIKDLLEFIDDYPEYNTEHIAGVLQQFVNDKQDNILTYRDKTHVSAITTNASIKHHTEWINEKDDTFKTYFE
;
A
#
# COMPACT_ATOMS: atom_id res chain seq x y z
N MET A 1 -3.31 -3.20 2.13
CA MET A 1 -2.76 -4.00 3.25
C MET A 1 -3.85 -4.54 4.18
N PHE A 2 -4.49 -3.71 5.04
CA PHE A 2 -5.39 -4.23 6.09
C PHE A 2 -6.56 -5.10 5.60
N ALA A 3 -7.23 -4.70 4.52
CA ALA A 3 -8.31 -5.50 3.93
C ALA A 3 -7.83 -6.89 3.51
N ILE A 4 -6.65 -6.98 2.88
CA ILE A 4 -6.06 -8.21 2.39
C ILE A 4 -5.67 -9.12 3.58
N GLN A 5 -5.06 -8.56 4.63
CA GLN A 5 -4.79 -9.28 5.87
C GLN A 5 -6.07 -9.82 6.52
N ALA A 6 -7.15 -9.03 6.54
CA ALA A 6 -8.42 -9.45 7.10
C ALA A 6 -9.04 -10.62 6.31
N LEU A 7 -8.93 -10.61 4.98
CA LEU A 7 -9.42 -11.71 4.14
C LEU A 7 -8.58 -12.98 4.28
N TYR A 8 -7.26 -12.84 4.36
CA TYR A 8 -6.37 -13.97 4.65
C TYR A 8 -6.76 -14.66 5.97
N VAL A 9 -6.94 -13.89 7.05
CA VAL A 9 -7.36 -14.41 8.35
C VAL A 9 -8.79 -14.96 8.30
N ARG A 10 -9.71 -14.30 7.59
CA ARG A 10 -11.08 -14.79 7.36
C ARG A 10 -11.05 -16.20 6.76
N ASP A 11 -10.24 -16.43 5.73
CA ASP A 11 -10.21 -17.72 5.04
C ASP A 11 -9.58 -18.84 5.88
N ILE A 12 -8.66 -18.50 6.78
CA ILE A 12 -8.21 -19.43 7.83
C ILE A 12 -9.37 -19.80 8.76
N LEU A 13 -10.08 -18.81 9.29
CA LEU A 13 -11.20 -19.02 10.23
C LEU A 13 -12.37 -19.79 9.60
N LEU A 14 -12.60 -19.61 8.30
CA LEU A 14 -13.61 -20.33 7.54
C LEU A 14 -13.14 -21.70 7.03
N ASN A 15 -11.93 -22.16 7.41
CA ASN A 15 -11.30 -23.40 6.95
C ASN A 15 -11.14 -23.50 5.42
N ARG A 16 -11.07 -22.36 4.72
CA ARG A 16 -10.81 -22.27 3.28
C ARG A 16 -9.30 -22.28 3.00
N LEU A 17 -8.53 -21.69 3.89
CA LEU A 17 -7.08 -21.73 3.92
C LEU A 17 -6.61 -22.54 5.13
N LYS A 18 -5.66 -23.45 4.94
CA LYS A 18 -5.07 -24.21 6.04
C LYS A 18 -3.74 -23.59 6.42
N LEU A 19 -3.55 -23.41 7.72
CA LEU A 19 -2.24 -23.06 8.27
C LEU A 19 -1.25 -24.23 8.14
N PRO A 20 0.06 -23.94 8.09
CA PRO A 20 1.10 -24.95 8.23
C PRO A 20 0.88 -25.83 9.46
N SER A 21 1.33 -27.09 9.40
CA SER A 21 1.05 -28.06 10.46
C SER A 21 2.01 -27.95 11.65
N THR A 22 3.11 -27.20 11.50
CA THR A 22 4.14 -27.07 12.51
C THR A 22 4.49 -25.61 12.78
N HIS A 23 4.87 -25.32 14.02
CA HIS A 23 5.41 -24.01 14.39
C HIS A 23 6.75 -23.72 13.70
N ASP A 24 7.54 -24.75 13.39
CA ASP A 24 8.83 -24.56 12.72
C ASP A 24 8.67 -24.02 11.30
N GLU A 25 7.69 -24.52 10.53
CA GLU A 25 7.36 -23.98 9.20
C GLU A 25 6.92 -22.50 9.29
N MET A 26 6.09 -22.15 10.27
CA MET A 26 5.65 -20.76 10.49
C MET A 26 6.84 -19.86 10.87
N ASN A 27 7.71 -20.33 11.76
CA ASN A 27 8.89 -19.59 12.20
C ASN A 27 9.89 -19.38 11.04
N GLN A 28 10.01 -20.35 10.13
CA GLN A 28 10.84 -20.22 8.94
C GLN A 28 10.32 -19.14 7.99
N ASP A 29 9.00 -19.05 7.78
CA ASP A 29 8.43 -17.98 6.96
C ASP A 29 8.63 -16.60 7.61
N VAL A 30 8.39 -16.48 8.92
CA VAL A 30 8.68 -15.24 9.67
C VAL A 30 10.15 -14.85 9.51
N LYS A 31 11.08 -15.80 9.68
CA LYS A 31 12.52 -15.55 9.55
C LYS A 31 12.88 -15.06 8.15
N LYS A 32 12.34 -15.66 7.10
CA LYS A 32 12.54 -15.23 5.70
C LYS A 32 12.12 -13.76 5.52
N TRP A 33 11.00 -13.34 6.08
CA TRP A 33 10.55 -11.95 6.00
C TRP A 33 11.42 -10.99 6.83
N LEU A 34 11.83 -11.38 8.03
CA LEU A 34 12.76 -10.58 8.85
C LEU A 34 14.13 -10.39 8.19
N GLU A 35 14.66 -11.44 7.56
CA GLU A 35 15.93 -11.37 6.82
C GLU A 35 15.83 -10.45 5.61
N LYS A 36 14.69 -10.46 4.89
CA LYS A 36 14.41 -9.49 3.82
C LYS A 36 14.29 -8.06 4.34
N GLU A 37 13.58 -7.86 5.46
CA GLU A 37 13.39 -6.54 6.07
C GLU A 37 14.72 -5.92 6.50
N ALA A 38 15.63 -6.72 7.05
CA ALA A 38 16.95 -6.27 7.50
C ALA A 38 17.85 -5.74 6.37
N LEU A 39 17.52 -6.02 5.11
CA LEU A 39 18.24 -5.54 3.92
C LEU A 39 17.67 -4.23 3.36
N ILE A 40 16.58 -3.70 3.92
CA ILE A 40 15.96 -2.45 3.45
C ILE A 40 16.81 -1.25 3.87
N ASP A 41 17.31 -0.51 2.88
CA ASP A 41 18.16 0.67 3.08
C ASP A 41 17.66 1.93 2.34
N THR A 42 16.60 1.80 1.55
CA THR A 42 16.03 2.88 0.72
C THR A 42 14.51 2.89 0.79
N ASP A 43 13.91 4.04 0.49
CA ASP A 43 12.46 4.20 0.42
C ASP A 43 11.85 3.26 -0.65
N ASP A 44 12.51 3.14 -1.81
CA ASP A 44 12.12 2.22 -2.89
C ASP A 44 12.13 0.76 -2.40
N ALA A 45 13.18 0.34 -1.69
CA ALA A 45 13.26 -1.00 -1.11
C ALA A 45 12.16 -1.24 -0.07
N ALA A 46 11.83 -0.24 0.75
CA ALA A 46 10.75 -0.33 1.72
C ALA A 46 9.37 -0.47 1.04
N ILE A 47 9.12 0.32 -0.01
CA ILE A 47 7.91 0.22 -0.83
C ILE A 47 7.82 -1.18 -1.46
N ARG A 48 8.92 -1.68 -2.03
CA ARG A 48 8.97 -3.02 -2.64
C ARG A 48 8.73 -4.13 -1.63
N PHE A 49 9.33 -4.06 -0.46
CA PHE A 49 9.12 -5.04 0.60
C PHE A 49 7.64 -5.17 0.97
N GLN A 50 6.95 -4.05 1.21
CA GLN A 50 5.53 -4.09 1.54
C GLN A 50 4.65 -4.49 0.33
N THR A 51 5.07 -4.12 -0.89
CA THR A 51 4.41 -4.56 -2.13
C THR A 51 4.46 -6.08 -2.27
N ASP A 52 5.63 -6.68 -2.03
CA ASP A 52 5.83 -8.13 -2.08
C ASP A 52 5.03 -8.84 -0.98
N TYR A 53 5.00 -8.28 0.24
CA TYR A 53 4.15 -8.81 1.31
C TYR A 53 2.67 -8.85 0.92
N ILE A 54 2.17 -7.78 0.28
CA ILE A 54 0.78 -7.74 -0.17
C ILE A 54 0.53 -8.77 -1.29
N LYS A 55 1.46 -8.93 -2.23
CA LYS A 55 1.37 -9.94 -3.29
C LYS A 55 1.31 -11.35 -2.71
N ASP A 56 2.21 -11.66 -1.77
CA ASP A 56 2.27 -12.97 -1.11
C ASP A 56 0.93 -13.33 -0.45
N LEU A 57 0.28 -12.38 0.24
CA LEU A 57 -1.06 -12.61 0.80
C LEU A 57 -2.15 -12.78 -0.27
N LEU A 58 -2.07 -12.04 -1.37
CA LEU A 58 -3.04 -12.11 -2.46
C LEU A 58 -3.00 -13.46 -3.19
N GLU A 59 -1.89 -14.19 -3.16
CA GLU A 59 -1.81 -15.55 -3.72
C GLU A 59 -2.80 -16.54 -3.08
N PHE A 60 -3.32 -16.21 -1.88
CA PHE A 60 -4.25 -17.05 -1.14
C PHE A 60 -5.70 -16.55 -1.17
N ILE A 61 -5.97 -15.42 -1.83
CA ILE A 61 -7.27 -14.76 -1.81
C ILE A 61 -7.80 -14.62 -3.23
N ASP A 62 -8.72 -15.52 -3.60
CA ASP A 62 -9.30 -15.58 -4.94
C ASP A 62 -10.48 -14.61 -5.14
N ASP A 63 -11.05 -14.08 -4.05
CA ASP A 63 -12.29 -13.28 -4.06
C ASP A 63 -12.06 -11.78 -3.79
N TYR A 64 -10.82 -11.30 -3.96
CA TYR A 64 -10.51 -9.88 -3.90
C TYR A 64 -10.58 -9.22 -5.27
N PRO A 65 -11.12 -7.99 -5.41
CA PRO A 65 -11.07 -7.26 -6.67
C PRO A 65 -9.64 -7.12 -7.21
N GLU A 66 -9.51 -6.97 -8.52
CA GLU A 66 -8.21 -6.76 -9.17
C GLU A 66 -7.42 -5.66 -8.44
N TYR A 67 -6.21 -6.01 -8.00
CA TYR A 67 -5.37 -5.16 -7.16
C TYR A 67 -3.99 -5.01 -7.78
N ASN A 68 -3.82 -3.94 -8.56
CA ASN A 68 -2.56 -3.67 -9.25
C ASN A 68 -1.49 -3.14 -8.29
N THR A 69 -0.81 -4.07 -7.61
CA THR A 69 0.26 -3.78 -6.64
C THR A 69 1.41 -2.97 -7.25
N GLU A 70 1.76 -3.22 -8.52
CA GLU A 70 2.83 -2.50 -9.21
C GLU A 70 2.49 -1.03 -9.48
N HIS A 71 1.26 -0.75 -9.91
CA HIS A 71 0.80 0.62 -10.09
C HIS A 71 0.83 1.38 -8.77
N ILE A 72 0.36 0.76 -7.69
CA ILE A 72 0.36 1.38 -6.34
C ILE A 72 1.78 1.66 -5.89
N ALA A 73 2.72 0.72 -6.08
CA ALA A 73 4.13 0.94 -5.77
C ALA A 73 4.73 2.10 -6.57
N GLY A 74 4.39 2.22 -7.86
CA GLY A 74 4.82 3.34 -8.70
C GLY A 74 4.26 4.69 -8.23
N VAL A 75 2.99 4.74 -7.79
CA VAL A 75 2.40 5.95 -7.21
C VAL A 75 3.09 6.35 -5.91
N LEU A 76 3.41 5.39 -5.04
CA LEU A 76 4.16 5.65 -3.80
C LEU A 76 5.58 6.15 -4.08
N GLN A 77 6.24 5.58 -5.10
CA GLN A 77 7.54 6.06 -5.54
C GLN A 77 7.49 7.51 -6.01
N GLN A 78 6.49 7.85 -6.82
CA GLN A 78 6.28 9.21 -7.28
C GLN A 78 6.02 10.16 -6.10
N PHE A 79 5.22 9.73 -5.11
CA PHE A 79 4.97 10.49 -3.89
C PHE A 79 6.25 10.78 -3.08
N VAL A 80 7.15 9.80 -2.95
CA VAL A 80 8.46 10.00 -2.30
C VAL A 80 9.29 11.02 -3.09
N ASN A 81 9.35 10.88 -4.42
CA ASN A 81 10.08 11.79 -5.29
C ASN A 81 9.51 13.22 -5.23
N ASP A 82 8.19 13.39 -5.21
CA ASP A 82 7.53 14.70 -5.11
C ASP A 82 7.85 15.41 -3.78
N LYS A 83 8.00 14.65 -2.69
CA LYS A 83 8.44 15.20 -1.40
C LYS A 83 9.90 15.65 -1.42
N GLN A 84 10.77 14.94 -2.16
CA GLN A 84 12.17 15.32 -2.34
C GLN A 84 12.30 16.55 -3.25
N ASP A 85 11.48 16.64 -4.31
CA ASP A 85 11.40 17.78 -5.21
C ASP A 85 10.96 19.05 -4.47
N ASN A 86 9.84 18.99 -3.74
CA ASN A 86 9.41 20.10 -2.91
C ASN A 86 8.48 19.67 -1.75
N ILE A 87 9.02 19.71 -0.54
CA ILE A 87 8.32 19.33 0.68
C ILE A 87 7.10 20.21 1.03
N LEU A 88 6.99 21.40 0.44
CA LEU A 88 5.86 22.31 0.67
C LEU A 88 4.71 22.12 -0.33
N THR A 89 4.97 21.54 -1.51
CA THR A 89 3.99 21.46 -2.61
C THR A 89 3.70 20.03 -3.07
N TYR A 90 4.27 19.00 -2.42
CA TYR A 90 4.02 17.60 -2.80
C TYR A 90 2.54 17.20 -2.71
N ARG A 91 1.75 17.87 -1.86
CA ARG A 91 0.30 17.66 -1.74
C ARG A 91 -0.52 18.26 -2.88
N ASP A 92 0.06 19.15 -3.68
CA ASP A 92 -0.63 19.78 -4.82
C ASP A 92 -0.55 18.91 -6.09
N LYS A 93 0.14 17.78 -6.02
CA LYS A 93 0.32 16.82 -7.12
C LYS A 93 -0.91 15.91 -7.24
N THR A 94 -1.19 15.44 -8.44
CA THR A 94 -2.29 14.52 -8.74
C THR A 94 -1.77 13.16 -9.17
N HIS A 95 -2.42 12.09 -8.75
CA HIS A 95 -2.10 10.72 -9.14
C HIS A 95 -3.28 10.04 -9.85
N VAL A 96 -2.99 8.96 -10.57
CA VAL A 96 -3.97 8.11 -11.25
C VAL A 96 -4.39 6.96 -10.34
N SER A 97 -5.69 6.74 -10.18
CA SER A 97 -6.25 5.65 -9.40
C SER A 97 -5.86 4.28 -9.96
N ALA A 98 -5.32 3.42 -9.10
CA ALA A 98 -5.01 2.02 -9.44
C ALA A 98 -6.28 1.17 -9.67
N ILE A 99 -7.45 1.66 -9.25
CA ILE A 99 -8.72 0.92 -9.31
C ILE A 99 -9.56 1.40 -10.48
N THR A 100 -9.76 2.73 -10.60
CA THR A 100 -10.66 3.31 -11.59
C THR A 100 -9.93 3.85 -12.81
N THR A 101 -8.60 3.89 -12.81
CA THR A 101 -7.75 4.50 -13.86
C THR A 101 -7.98 5.99 -14.10
N ASN A 102 -8.87 6.62 -13.33
CA ASN A 102 -9.13 8.05 -13.41
C ASN A 102 -8.02 8.82 -12.69
N ALA A 103 -7.61 9.94 -13.28
CA ALA A 103 -6.75 10.90 -12.60
C ALA A 103 -7.54 11.63 -11.51
N SER A 104 -6.89 11.88 -10.37
CA SER A 104 -7.39 12.84 -9.39
C SER A 104 -7.40 14.25 -9.97
N ILE A 105 -8.34 15.06 -9.52
CA ILE A 105 -8.45 16.46 -9.91
C ILE A 105 -7.54 17.32 -9.04
N LYS A 106 -6.98 18.38 -9.62
CA LYS A 106 -6.25 19.38 -8.84
C LYS A 106 -7.23 20.07 -7.89
N HIS A 107 -6.82 20.19 -6.62
CA HIS A 107 -7.59 20.89 -5.60
C HIS A 107 -7.74 22.39 -5.94
N HIS A 108 -8.81 23.03 -5.46
CA HIS A 108 -9.12 24.44 -5.76
C HIS A 108 -8.14 25.43 -5.11
N THR A 109 -7.48 25.02 -4.01
CA THR A 109 -6.48 25.82 -3.28
C THR A 109 -5.18 25.02 -3.11
N GLU A 110 -4.03 25.68 -3.26
CA GLU A 110 -2.72 25.11 -2.92
C GLU A 110 -2.61 24.82 -1.41
N TRP A 111 -1.99 23.70 -1.06
CA TRP A 111 -1.95 23.20 0.31
C TRP A 111 -1.38 24.21 1.32
N ILE A 112 -0.36 24.98 0.92
CA ILE A 112 0.25 25.97 1.81
C ILE A 112 -0.70 27.12 2.16
N ASN A 113 -1.68 27.40 1.29
CA ASN A 113 -2.63 28.49 1.41
C ASN A 113 -3.96 28.06 2.05
N GLU A 114 -4.31 26.77 2.00
CA GLU A 114 -5.54 26.24 2.58
C GLU A 114 -5.38 26.05 4.10
N LYS A 115 -6.06 26.90 4.88
CA LYS A 115 -5.98 26.91 6.36
C LYS A 115 -7.22 26.31 7.03
N ASP A 116 -8.28 26.10 6.26
CA ASP A 116 -9.50 25.46 6.72
C ASP A 116 -9.44 23.98 6.35
N ASP A 117 -9.32 23.13 7.38
CA ASP A 117 -9.23 21.67 7.23
C ASP A 117 -10.61 20.98 7.31
N THR A 118 -11.70 21.75 7.25
CA THR A 118 -13.04 21.17 7.30
C THR A 118 -13.37 20.45 5.99
N PHE A 119 -14.15 19.36 6.14
CA PHE A 119 -14.70 18.63 5.00
C PHE A 119 -15.50 19.52 4.07
N LYS A 120 -16.22 20.53 4.62
CA LYS A 120 -17.03 21.44 3.79
C LYS A 120 -16.14 22.16 2.78
N THR A 121 -15.09 22.83 3.25
CA THR A 121 -14.21 23.63 2.41
C THR A 121 -13.47 22.77 1.39
N TYR A 122 -13.04 21.56 1.75
CA TYR A 122 -12.37 20.64 0.81
C TYR A 122 -13.23 20.18 -0.39
N PHE A 123 -14.56 20.21 -0.26
CA PHE A 123 -15.51 19.72 -1.28
C PHE A 123 -16.30 20.83 -1.99
N GLU A 124 -15.92 22.10 -1.80
CA GLU A 124 -16.49 23.23 -2.55
C GLU A 124 -15.98 23.26 -4.01
#